data_AF-A0A3B1DMS9-F1
#
_entry.id   AF-A0A3B1DMS9-F1
#
_cell.length_a   1.000
_cell.length_b   1.000
_cell.length_c   1.000
_cell.angle_alpha   90.00
_cell.angle_beta   90.00
_cell.angle_gamma   90.00
#
_symmetry.space_group_name_H-M   'P 1'
#
loop_
_entity.id
_entity.type
_entity.pdbx_description
1 polymer ?
#
loop_
_entity_poly.entity_id
_entity_poly.type
_entity_poly.pdbx_seq_one_letter_code
_entity_poly.pdbx_strand_id
1 'polypeptide(L)' 'MILISDKCFGILSTESNLVAKLNKKQKKQIEVARKKLEKLHKLRSDAKQQNDDPAELAKLEADIEKIKTEIETIQNG' A
#
# COMPACT_ATOMS: atom_id res chain seq x y z
N MET A 1 3.17 -22.67 -15.83
CA MET A 1 3.71 -22.73 -14.46
C MET A 1 4.46 -21.43 -14.20
N ILE A 2 3.75 -20.41 -13.72
CA ILE A 2 4.35 -19.16 -13.26
C ILE A 2 3.84 -19.00 -11.82
N LEU A 3 4.62 -19.55 -10.89
CA LEU A 3 4.45 -19.38 -9.46
C LEU A 3 4.97 -17.97 -9.11
N ILE A 4 4.10 -16.96 -9.18
CA ILE A 4 4.41 -15.66 -8.57
C ILE A 4 3.93 -15.76 -7.12
N SER A 5 4.80 -16.36 -6.32
CA SER A 5 5.12 -16.01 -4.94
C SER A 5 4.05 -15.26 -4.14
N ASP A 6 3.23 -16.01 -3.43
CA ASP A 6 2.46 -15.57 -2.23
C ASP A 6 3.37 -15.23 -1.04
N LYS A 7 4.48 -14.50 -1.28
CA LYS A 7 5.51 -14.20 -0.28
C LYS A 7 5.63 -12.72 0.01
N CYS A 8 4.52 -12.09 0.34
CA CYS A 8 4.48 -10.79 1.02
C CYS A 8 3.51 -10.77 2.22
N PHE A 9 3.09 -11.92 2.73
CA PHE A 9 2.32 -12.01 3.98
C PHE A 9 3.25 -12.16 5.18
N GLY A 10 4.08 -11.16 5.48
CA GLY A 10 5.16 -11.33 6.46
C GLY A 10 5.54 -10.15 7.34
N ILE A 11 5.00 -8.94 7.16
CA ILE A 11 5.51 -7.74 7.87
C ILE A 11 4.45 -7.00 8.71
N LEU A 12 3.20 -7.49 8.80
CA LEU A 12 2.09 -6.68 9.35
C LEU A 12 1.58 -7.11 10.74
N SER A 13 2.37 -7.82 11.54
CA SER A 13 1.90 -8.27 12.86
C SER A 13 1.87 -7.18 13.94
N THR A 14 2.50 -6.01 13.72
CA THR A 14 2.50 -4.89 14.68
C THR A 14 1.39 -3.85 14.44
N GLU A 15 0.90 -3.67 13.20
CA GLU A 15 -0.27 -2.80 12.92
C GLU A 15 -1.61 -3.41 13.37
N SER A 16 -1.62 -4.70 13.72
CA SER A 16 -2.86 -5.44 14.02
C SER A 16 -3.58 -4.94 15.28
N ASN A 17 -2.90 -4.25 16.20
CA ASN A 17 -3.49 -3.82 17.46
C ASN A 17 -4.30 -2.51 17.36
N LEU A 18 -3.91 -1.58 16.47
CA LEU A 18 -4.66 -0.34 16.19
C LEU A 18 -5.86 -0.61 15.29
N VAL A 19 -5.68 -1.45 14.25
CA VAL A 19 -6.77 -1.84 13.35
C VAL A 19 -7.86 -2.60 14.10
N ALA A 20 -7.53 -3.40 15.13
CA ALA A 20 -8.51 -4.14 15.93
C ALA A 20 -9.61 -3.24 16.53
N LYS A 21 -9.29 -2.00 16.90
CA LYS A 21 -10.20 -1.02 17.52
C LYS A 21 -11.08 -0.24 16.52
N LEU A 22 -10.78 -0.31 15.22
CA LEU A 22 -11.49 0.44 14.17
C LEU A 22 -12.84 -0.20 13.77
N ASN A 23 -13.76 0.64 13.30
CA ASN A 23 -15.08 0.22 12.80
C ASN A 23 -14.94 -0.72 11.59
N LYS A 24 -15.91 -1.63 11.39
CA LYS A 24 -15.96 -2.54 10.24
C LYS A 24 -15.87 -1.81 8.89
N LYS A 25 -16.42 -0.60 8.78
CA LYS A 25 -16.32 0.24 7.57
C LYS A 25 -14.89 0.75 7.36
N GLN A 26 -14.27 1.28 8.40
CA GLN A 26 -12.89 1.80 8.36
C GLN A 26 -11.90 0.68 8.02
N LYS A 27 -12.06 -0.51 8.61
CA LYS A 27 -11.25 -1.69 8.30
C LYS A 27 -11.27 -2.04 6.81
N LYS A 28 -12.46 -2.06 6.19
CA LYS A 28 -12.60 -2.32 4.75
C LYS A 28 -11.96 -1.22 3.90
N GLN A 29 -12.10 0.04 4.29
CA GLN A 29 -11.48 1.17 3.57
C GLN A 29 -9.95 1.07 3.63
N ILE A 30 -9.38 0.79 4.81
CA ILE A 30 -7.94 0.57 4.99
C ILE A 30 -7.47 -0.64 4.18
N GLU A 31 -8.23 -1.74 4.13
CA GLU A 31 -7.88 -2.91 3.32
C GLU A 31 -7.83 -2.57 1.82
N VAL A 32 -8.80 -1.81 1.32
CA VAL A 32 -8.82 -1.34 -0.08
C VAL A 32 -7.64 -0.40 -0.35
N ALA A 33 -7.36 0.54 0.55
CA ALA A 33 -6.24 1.47 0.44
C ALA A 33 -4.89 0.73 0.46
N ARG A 34 -4.72 -0.26 1.34
CA ARG A 34 -3.52 -1.12 1.39
C ARG A 34 -3.32 -1.89 0.09
N LYS A 35 -4.38 -2.49 -0.48
CA LYS A 35 -4.29 -3.17 -1.79
C LYS A 35 -3.87 -2.22 -2.91
N LYS A 36 -4.31 -0.96 -2.89
CA LYS A 36 -3.82 0.06 -3.84
C LYS A 36 -2.35 0.37 -3.61
N LEU A 37 -1.94 0.52 -2.35
CA LEU A 37 -0.56 0.81 -1.95
C LEU A 37 0.41 -0.30 -2.40
N GLU A 38 0.04 -1.57 -2.21
CA GLU A 38 0.82 -2.73 -2.70
C GLU A 38 1.01 -2.70 -4.22
N LYS A 39 -0.05 -2.38 -4.97
CA LYS A 39 0.02 -2.24 -6.43
C LYS A 39 0.96 -1.11 -6.83
N LEU A 40 0.88 0.05 -6.19
CA LEU A 40 1.74 1.20 -6.46
C LEU A 40 3.20 0.90 -6.11
N HIS A 41 3.47 0.20 -5.00
CA HIS A 41 4.82 -0.23 -4.65
C HIS A 41 5.41 -1.21 -5.66
N LYS A 42 4.59 -2.14 -6.16
CA LYS A 42 5.01 -3.06 -7.22
C LYS A 42 5.33 -2.28 -8.50
N LEU A 43 4.43 -1.40 -8.95
CA LEU A 43 4.65 -0.55 -10.13
C LEU A 43 5.92 0.30 -9.98
N ARG A 44 6.16 0.91 -8.82
CA ARG A 44 7.37 1.68 -8.55
C ARG A 44 8.63 0.82 -8.61
N SER A 45 8.56 -0.39 -8.07
CA SER A 45 9.69 -1.32 -8.10
C SER A 45 10.00 -1.78 -9.52
N ASP A 46 8.96 -2.09 -10.29
CA ASP A 46 9.04 -2.47 -11.69
C ASP A 46 9.61 -1.30 -12.52
N ALA A 47 9.09 -0.07 -12.36
CA ALA A 47 9.61 1.14 -13.03
C ALA A 47 11.07 1.45 -12.67
N LYS A 48 11.44 1.27 -11.40
CA LYS A 48 12.84 1.43 -10.95
C LYS A 48 13.76 0.39 -11.58
N GLN A 49 13.29 -0.84 -11.79
CA GLN A 49 14.05 -1.89 -12.46
C GLN A 49 14.16 -1.67 -13.97
N GLN A 50 13.13 -1.10 -14.60
CA GLN A 50 13.12 -0.81 -16.03
C GLN A 50 13.94 0.43 -16.41
N ASN A 51 14.54 1.15 -15.44
CA ASN A 51 15.19 2.44 -15.65
C ASN A 51 14.26 3.42 -16.39
N ASP A 52 12.98 3.40 -16.05
CA ASP A 52 12.00 4.30 -16.61
C ASP A 52 12.21 5.75 -16.15
N ASP A 53 11.52 6.67 -16.82
CA ASP A 53 11.64 8.11 -16.60
C ASP A 53 11.50 8.49 -15.11
N PRO A 54 12.44 9.28 -14.55
CA PRO A 54 12.41 9.66 -13.14
C PRO A 54 11.13 10.44 -12.75
N ALA A 55 10.45 11.06 -13.71
CA ALA A 55 9.17 11.73 -13.47
C ALA A 55 8.04 10.75 -13.13
N GLU A 56 8.03 9.54 -13.71
CA GLU A 56 7.03 8.49 -13.40
C GLU A 56 7.21 7.98 -11.97
N LEU A 57 8.46 7.76 -11.54
CA LEU A 57 8.77 7.37 -10.17
C LEU A 57 8.30 8.42 -9.15
N ALA A 58 8.55 9.71 -9.43
CA ALA A 58 8.12 10.80 -8.56
C ALA A 58 6.58 10.88 -8.45
N LYS A 59 5.85 10.65 -9.55
CA LYS A 59 4.38 10.58 -9.52
C LYS A 59 3.88 9.41 -8.67
N LEU A 60 4.47 8.23 -8.85
CA LEU A 60 4.12 7.04 -8.08
C LEU A 60 4.38 7.25 -6.58
N GLU A 61 5.46 7.94 -6.21
CA GLU A 61 5.74 8.29 -4.81
C GLU A 61 4.72 9.28 -4.25
N ALA A 62 4.36 10.32 -4.99
CA ALA A 62 3.30 11.24 -4.57
C ALA A 62 1.95 10.53 -4.37
N ASP A 63 1.62 9.56 -5.22
CA ASP A 63 0.38 8.79 -5.08
C ASP A 63 0.44 7.80 -3.89
N ILE A 64 1.61 7.23 -3.59
CA ILE A 64 1.80 6.43 -2.36
C ILE A 64 1.60 7.31 -1.12
N GLU A 65 2.13 8.53 -1.10
CA GLU A 65 1.97 9.46 0.02
C GLU A 65 0.50 9.83 0.24
N LYS A 66 -0.25 10.14 -0.83
CA LYS A 66 -1.70 10.41 -0.73
C LYS A 66 -2.45 9.23 -0.10
N ILE A 67 -2.19 8.01 -0.55
CA ILE A 67 -2.84 6.80 -0.02
C ILE A 67 -2.47 6.59 1.47
N LYS A 68 -1.23 6.89 1.87
CA LYS A 68 -0.83 6.83 3.28
C LYS A 68 -1.59 7.85 4.13
N THR A 69 -1.69 9.09 3.67
CA THR A 69 -2.46 10.14 4.36
C THR A 69 -3.94 9.78 4.45
N GLU A 70 -4.52 9.17 3.41
CA GLU A 70 -5.89 8.64 3.46
C GLU A 70 -6.04 7.57 4.55
N ILE A 71 -5.10 6.63 4.66
CA ILE A 71 -5.11 5.59 5.69
C ILE A 71 -5.02 6.22 7.08
N GLU A 72 -4.11 7.16 7.29
CA GLU A 72 -3.96 7.88 8.57
C GLU A 72 -5.23 8.66 8.94
N THR A 73 -5.88 9.29 7.96
CA THR A 73 -7.15 9.99 8.15
C THR A 73 -8.27 9.03 8.56
N ILE A 74 -8.35 7.86 7.93
CA ILE A 74 -9.34 6.82 8.26
C ILE A 74 -9.06 6.19 9.63
N GLN A 75 -7.79 6.11 10.04
CA GLN A 75 -7.38 5.58 11.34
C GLN A 75 -7.67 6.55 12.50
N ASN A 76 -7.57 7.86 12.26
CA ASN A 76 -7.79 8.90 13.26
C ASN A 76 -9.22 9.46 13.29
N GLY A 77 -10.02 9.20 12.26
CA GLY A 77 -11.41 9.66 12.12
C GLY A 77 -12.47 8.73 12.70
#